data_AF-D2GXA7-F1
#
_entry.id   AF-D2GXA7-F1
#
_cell.length_a   1.000
_cell.length_b   1.000
_cell.length_c   1.000
_cell.angle_alpha   90.00
_cell.angle_beta   90.00
_cell.angle_gamma   90.00
#
_symmetry.space_group_name_H-M   'P 1'
#
loop_
_entity.id
_entity.type
_entity.pdbx_description
1 polymer ?
#
loop_
_entity_poly.entity_id
_entity_poly.type
_entity_poly.pdbx_seq_one_letter_code
_entity_poly.pdbx_strand_id
1 'polypeptide(L)'
;LVTLYSVVLLGGTTGTVLMSRMMCKRKSQSMIAMIVLNIIVLHSILLVSLPLRLSYYILEVWEFGSFLCRLVSCIIYGHMYFTFVFYVAIVILRLLIYFKKLQMQQLQKYHMVVLSIVIWTMGSLVFWPILLLQYGVHPGYSEQGRCFEFYKDLNRWELIILNYAMIVIMISTVVILFLIQMGVIVQLIKALWPAMWAHQDYRAQIKSCFFLLVIVVCFIPHHVFRVHFIQNYSEIDKSELVLYNEIFVALTTVCCLDMVCFIGGVIH
;
A
#
# COMPACT_ATOMS: atom_id res chain seq x y z
N LEU A 1 -12.17 -1.43 14.28
CA LEU A 1 -10.70 -1.23 14.25
C LEU A 1 -9.96 -2.46 14.77
N VAL A 2 -10.15 -2.86 16.05
CA VAL A 2 -9.51 -4.05 16.65
C VAL A 2 -9.66 -5.30 15.77
N THR A 3 -10.89 -5.68 15.40
CA THR A 3 -11.14 -6.86 14.55
C THR A 3 -10.39 -6.80 13.23
N LEU A 4 -10.38 -5.65 12.57
CA LEU A 4 -9.73 -5.48 11.26
C LEU A 4 -8.21 -5.64 11.38
N TYR A 5 -7.59 -4.96 12.36
CA TYR A 5 -6.15 -5.11 12.59
C TYR A 5 -5.76 -6.52 13.03
N SER A 6 -6.57 -7.21 13.83
CA SER A 6 -6.32 -8.61 14.20
C SER A 6 -6.37 -9.54 13.00
N VAL A 7 -7.35 -9.39 12.11
CA VAL A 7 -7.45 -10.17 10.86
C VAL A 7 -6.25 -9.90 9.96
N VAL A 8 -5.87 -8.64 9.79
CA VAL A 8 -4.71 -8.26 8.98
C VAL A 8 -3.41 -8.79 9.59
N LEU A 9 -3.26 -8.74 10.91
CA LEU A 9 -2.08 -9.25 11.59
C LEU A 9 -1.93 -10.76 11.37
N LEU A 10 -2.99 -11.55 11.63
CA LEU A 10 -2.94 -13.00 11.48
C LEU A 10 -2.83 -13.43 10.01
N GLY A 11 -3.69 -12.89 9.14
CA GLY A 11 -3.70 -13.23 7.72
C GLY A 11 -2.45 -12.73 7.00
N GLY A 12 -2.06 -11.48 7.24
CA GLY A 12 -0.90 -10.85 6.61
C GLY A 12 0.41 -11.50 7.02
N THR A 13 0.60 -11.84 8.31
CA THR A 13 1.80 -12.57 8.76
C THR A 13 1.87 -13.94 8.10
N THR A 14 0.75 -14.68 8.07
CA THR A 14 0.68 -16.00 7.42
C THR A 14 1.04 -15.90 5.93
N GLY A 15 0.44 -14.95 5.20
CA GLY A 15 0.72 -14.74 3.78
C GLY A 15 2.16 -14.34 3.50
N THR A 16 2.70 -13.41 4.28
CA THR A 16 4.06 -12.90 4.13
C THR A 16 5.10 -14.00 4.42
N VAL A 17 4.88 -14.80 5.47
CA VAL A 17 5.75 -15.95 5.81
C VAL A 17 5.69 -17.04 4.73
N LEU A 18 4.49 -17.35 4.22
CA LEU A 18 4.36 -18.36 3.18
C LEU A 18 5.00 -17.90 1.86
N MET A 19 4.75 -16.65 1.45
CA MET A 19 5.32 -16.09 0.22
C MET A 19 6.84 -16.00 0.29
N SER A 20 7.40 -15.53 1.41
CA SER A 20 8.85 -15.47 1.60
C SER A 20 9.51 -16.85 1.51
N ARG A 21 8.91 -17.89 2.10
CA ARG A 21 9.38 -19.28 1.96
C ARG A 21 9.35 -19.74 0.49
N MET A 22 8.29 -19.43 -0.25
CA MET A 22 8.19 -19.75 -1.68
C MET A 22 9.26 -19.04 -2.51
N MET A 23 9.52 -17.75 -2.21
CA MET A 23 10.56 -16.97 -2.90
C MET A 23 11.98 -17.46 -2.58
N CYS A 24 12.24 -17.91 -1.35
CA CYS A 24 13.53 -18.46 -0.94
C CYS A 24 13.84 -19.79 -1.65
N LYS A 25 12.84 -20.64 -1.88
CA LYS A 25 13.01 -21.91 -2.63
C LYS A 25 13.28 -21.70 -4.13
N ARG A 26 13.11 -20.49 -4.66
CA ARG A 26 13.23 -20.21 -6.09
C ARG A 26 14.69 -19.95 -6.48
N LYS A 27 15.27 -20.84 -7.31
CA LYS A 27 16.67 -20.77 -7.77
C LYS A 27 17.02 -19.54 -8.64
N SER A 28 16.03 -18.92 -9.29
CA SER A 28 16.23 -17.74 -10.15
C SER A 28 15.22 -16.65 -9.83
N GLN A 29 15.73 -15.48 -9.44
CA GLN A 29 14.92 -14.29 -9.16
C GLN A 29 14.66 -13.54 -10.48
N SER A 30 13.40 -13.43 -10.85
CA SER A 30 12.95 -12.57 -11.96
C SER A 30 12.79 -11.12 -11.47
N MET A 31 12.69 -10.15 -12.40
CA MET A 31 12.43 -8.75 -12.04
C MET A 31 11.18 -8.57 -11.19
N ILE A 32 10.10 -9.29 -11.53
CA ILE A 32 8.86 -9.28 -10.75
C ILE A 32 9.08 -9.88 -9.36
N ALA A 33 9.90 -10.93 -9.23
CA ALA A 33 10.20 -11.52 -7.92
C ALA A 33 10.93 -10.51 -7.01
N MET A 34 11.86 -9.72 -7.56
CA MET A 34 12.53 -8.65 -6.81
C MET A 34 11.56 -7.57 -6.31
N ILE A 35 10.59 -7.17 -7.13
CA ILE A 35 9.56 -6.20 -6.71
C ILE A 35 8.68 -6.82 -5.62
N VAL A 36 8.28 -8.08 -5.77
CA VAL A 36 7.49 -8.80 -4.75
C VAL A 36 8.25 -8.95 -3.43
N LEU A 37 9.58 -9.13 -3.45
CA LEU A 37 10.40 -9.14 -2.23
C LEU A 37 10.35 -7.79 -1.50
N ASN A 38 10.36 -6.66 -2.23
CA ASN A 38 10.21 -5.34 -1.62
C ASN A 38 8.84 -5.18 -0.93
N ILE A 39 7.79 -5.69 -1.58
CA ILE A 39 6.43 -5.69 -1.03
C ILE A 39 6.35 -6.54 0.25
N ILE A 40 6.98 -7.72 0.26
CA ILE A 40 7.09 -8.57 1.46
C ILE A 40 7.77 -7.82 2.62
N VAL A 41 8.84 -7.08 2.34
CA VAL A 41 9.52 -6.26 3.36
C VAL A 41 8.58 -5.16 3.89
N LEU A 42 7.87 -4.46 3.00
CA LEU A 42 6.90 -3.44 3.40
C LEU A 42 5.78 -4.01 4.28
N HIS A 43 5.16 -5.13 3.88
CA HIS A 43 4.14 -5.80 4.70
C HIS A 43 4.72 -6.23 6.04
N SER A 44 5.94 -6.76 6.09
CA SER A 44 6.59 -7.16 7.35
C SER A 44 6.74 -5.97 8.30
N ILE A 45 7.21 -4.82 7.80
CA ILE A 45 7.38 -3.61 8.59
C ILE A 45 6.03 -3.14 9.15
N LEU A 46 4.98 -3.10 8.31
CA LEU A 46 3.63 -2.73 8.78
C LEU A 46 3.13 -3.72 9.84
N LEU A 47 3.20 -5.02 9.58
CA LEU A 47 2.71 -6.07 10.48
C LEU A 47 3.39 -6.03 11.85
N VAL A 48 4.69 -5.73 11.91
CA VAL A 48 5.42 -5.54 13.18
C VAL A 48 4.94 -4.29 13.94
N SER A 49 4.47 -3.25 13.24
CA SER A 49 3.95 -2.03 13.87
C SER A 49 2.50 -2.17 14.37
N LEU A 50 1.71 -3.10 13.81
CA LEU A 50 0.29 -3.27 14.14
C LEU A 50 0.00 -3.62 15.61
N PRO A 51 0.77 -4.49 16.31
CA PRO A 51 0.55 -4.79 17.71
C PRO A 51 0.56 -3.56 18.62
N LEU A 52 1.42 -2.57 18.34
CA LEU A 52 1.49 -1.33 19.12
C LEU A 52 0.18 -0.53 18.98
N ARG A 53 -0.36 -0.47 17.76
CA ARG A 53 -1.62 0.19 17.47
C ARG A 53 -2.82 -0.58 18.01
N LEU A 54 -2.78 -1.91 17.98
CA LEU A 54 -3.81 -2.78 18.56
C LEU A 54 -3.87 -2.59 20.08
N SER A 55 -2.71 -2.53 20.75
CA SER A 55 -2.60 -2.23 22.18
C SER A 55 -3.30 -0.93 22.54
N TYR A 56 -3.09 0.13 21.74
CA TYR A 56 -3.75 1.42 21.94
C TYR A 56 -5.28 1.34 21.86
N TYR A 57 -5.84 0.65 20.85
CA TYR A 57 -7.29 0.53 20.72
C TYR A 57 -7.94 -0.42 21.75
N ILE A 58 -7.15 -1.23 22.45
CA ILE A 58 -7.64 -2.11 23.53
C ILE A 58 -7.55 -1.41 24.88
N LEU A 59 -6.43 -0.75 25.16
CA LEU A 59 -6.15 -0.12 26.45
C LEU A 59 -6.61 1.33 26.52
N GLU A 60 -6.98 1.93 25.39
CA GLU A 60 -7.35 3.35 25.22
C GLU A 60 -6.26 4.35 25.69
N VAL A 61 -5.05 3.86 25.96
CA VAL A 61 -3.90 4.62 26.45
C VAL A 61 -2.65 4.25 25.66
N TRP A 62 -1.85 5.25 25.30
CA TRP A 62 -0.56 5.10 24.64
C TRP A 62 0.59 5.24 25.63
N GLU A 63 1.23 4.12 25.98
CA GLU A 63 2.33 4.08 26.97
C GLU A 63 3.73 4.09 26.33
N PHE A 64 3.84 3.94 25.01
CA PHE A 64 5.11 3.73 24.30
C PHE A 64 5.88 5.03 23.97
N GLY A 65 5.39 6.18 24.44
CA GLY A 65 6.00 7.50 24.24
C GLY A 65 5.79 8.09 22.84
N SER A 66 6.09 9.39 22.70
CA SER A 66 5.78 10.19 21.50
C SER A 66 6.58 9.79 20.25
N PHE A 67 7.76 9.20 20.42
CA PHE A 67 8.58 8.72 19.29
C PHE A 67 7.91 7.54 18.58
N LEU A 68 7.50 6.51 19.33
CA LEU A 68 6.86 5.33 18.75
C LEU A 68 5.49 5.66 18.15
N CYS A 69 4.73 6.58 18.74
CA CYS A 69 3.46 7.07 18.17
C CYS A 69 3.66 7.62 16.75
N ARG A 70 4.67 8.48 16.56
CA ARG A 70 5.03 9.06 15.27
C ARG A 70 5.56 8.01 14.30
N LEU A 71 6.40 7.10 14.79
CA LEU A 71 6.98 6.03 13.96
C LEU A 71 5.89 5.11 13.41
N VAL A 72 4.98 4.61 14.24
CA VAL A 72 3.87 3.74 13.82
C VAL A 72 2.94 4.45 12.82
N SER A 73 2.66 5.73 13.06
CA SER A 73 1.88 6.55 12.12
C SER A 73 2.57 6.68 10.77
N CYS A 74 3.87 6.91 10.74
CA CYS A 74 4.60 7.05 9.48
C CYS A 74 4.79 5.72 8.77
N ILE A 75 4.90 4.61 9.51
CA ILE A 75 4.95 3.27 8.93
C ILE A 75 3.68 2.98 8.12
N ILE A 76 2.48 3.31 8.62
CA ILE A 76 1.26 2.99 7.86
C ILE A 76 1.10 3.85 6.59
N TYR A 77 1.37 5.15 6.67
CA TYR A 77 1.30 6.02 5.49
C TYR A 77 2.41 5.67 4.50
N GLY A 78 3.64 5.50 4.98
CA GLY A 78 4.76 5.05 4.16
C GLY A 78 4.43 3.73 3.47
N HIS A 79 3.99 2.73 4.23
CA HIS A 79 3.57 1.43 3.68
C HIS A 79 2.58 1.58 2.54
N MET A 80 1.53 2.37 2.71
CA MET A 80 0.51 2.61 1.70
C MET A 80 1.10 3.18 0.38
N TYR A 81 1.92 4.23 0.46
CA TYR A 81 2.50 4.87 -0.73
C TYR A 81 3.60 4.02 -1.38
N PHE A 82 4.48 3.40 -0.60
CA PHE A 82 5.50 2.51 -1.12
C PHE A 82 4.89 1.29 -1.81
N THR A 83 3.87 0.68 -1.19
CA THR A 83 3.17 -0.47 -1.76
C THR A 83 2.47 -0.10 -3.07
N PHE A 84 1.83 1.08 -3.13
CA PHE A 84 1.27 1.61 -4.37
C PHE A 84 2.31 1.71 -5.50
N VAL A 85 3.48 2.29 -5.24
CA VAL A 85 4.55 2.43 -6.25
C VAL A 85 5.03 1.06 -6.74
N PHE A 86 5.22 0.09 -5.85
CA PHE A 86 5.65 -1.25 -6.25
C PHE A 86 4.58 -2.02 -7.02
N TYR A 87 3.29 -1.89 -6.67
CA TYR A 87 2.21 -2.48 -7.46
C TYR A 87 2.12 -1.86 -8.86
N VAL A 88 2.21 -0.53 -8.97
CA VAL A 88 2.29 0.16 -10.27
C VAL A 88 3.47 -0.35 -11.09
N ALA A 89 4.64 -0.53 -10.48
CA ALA A 89 5.81 -1.07 -11.14
C ALA A 89 5.58 -2.51 -11.67
N ILE A 90 4.87 -3.38 -10.92
CA ILE A 90 4.48 -4.72 -11.39
C ILE A 90 3.62 -4.62 -12.64
N VAL A 91 2.59 -3.77 -12.63
CA VAL A 91 1.64 -3.62 -13.74
C VAL A 91 2.35 -3.09 -14.99
N ILE A 92 3.14 -2.03 -14.86
CA ILE A 92 3.92 -1.46 -15.96
C ILE A 92 4.89 -2.51 -16.53
N LEU A 93 5.61 -3.22 -15.67
CA LEU A 93 6.55 -4.25 -16.10
C LEU A 93 5.84 -5.37 -16.88
N ARG A 94 4.66 -5.81 -16.44
CA ARG A 94 3.84 -6.80 -17.14
C ARG A 94 3.35 -6.31 -18.50
N LEU A 95 2.95 -5.05 -18.59
CA LEU A 95 2.55 -4.42 -19.86
C LEU A 95 3.74 -4.32 -20.82
N LEU A 96 4.92 -3.88 -20.35
CA LEU A 96 6.12 -3.79 -21.18
C LEU A 96 6.58 -5.15 -21.73
N ILE A 97 6.48 -6.21 -20.93
CA ILE A 97 6.75 -7.59 -21.36
C ILE A 97 5.75 -8.01 -22.45
N TYR A 98 4.46 -7.71 -22.27
CA TYR A 98 3.41 -8.03 -23.25
C TYR A 98 3.64 -7.35 -24.61
N PHE A 99 3.94 -6.06 -24.60
CA PHE A 99 4.27 -5.32 -25.83
C PHE A 99 5.64 -5.68 -26.41
N LYS A 100 6.32 -6.70 -25.86
CA LYS A 100 7.66 -7.16 -26.26
C LYS A 100 8.72 -6.04 -26.25
N LYS A 101 8.48 -4.96 -25.51
CA LYS A 101 9.42 -3.84 -25.35
C LYS A 101 10.57 -4.17 -24.39
N LEU A 102 10.53 -5.34 -23.75
CA LEU A 102 11.47 -5.73 -22.71
C LEU A 102 12.04 -7.13 -22.97
N GLN A 103 13.19 -7.22 -23.66
CA GLN A 103 13.79 -8.49 -24.09
C GLN A 103 15.13 -8.85 -23.39
N MET A 104 15.80 -7.90 -22.72
CA MET A 104 17.15 -8.11 -22.16
C MET A 104 17.17 -8.28 -20.63
N GLN A 105 16.97 -9.51 -20.13
CA GLN A 105 16.73 -9.79 -18.70
C GLN A 105 17.90 -9.48 -17.74
N GLN A 106 19.16 -9.59 -18.16
CA GLN A 106 20.30 -9.52 -17.24
C GLN A 106 20.64 -8.09 -16.82
N LEU A 107 20.77 -7.18 -17.80
CA LEU A 107 21.05 -5.76 -17.58
C LEU A 107 19.94 -5.10 -16.73
N GLN A 108 18.70 -5.57 -16.87
CA GLN A 108 17.53 -5.02 -16.21
C GLN A 108 17.40 -5.41 -14.74
N LYS A 109 17.97 -6.54 -14.29
CA LYS A 109 17.97 -6.90 -12.85
C LYS A 109 18.71 -5.85 -12.03
N TYR A 110 19.85 -5.37 -12.52
CA TYR A 110 20.59 -4.28 -11.89
C TYR A 110 19.76 -3.00 -11.81
N HIS A 111 19.10 -2.62 -12.90
CA HIS A 111 18.21 -1.46 -12.94
C HIS A 111 17.07 -1.56 -11.91
N MET A 112 16.50 -2.76 -11.69
CA MET A 112 15.45 -2.96 -10.69
C MET A 112 15.95 -2.84 -9.25
N VAL A 113 17.19 -3.28 -8.98
CA VAL A 113 17.81 -3.09 -7.66
C VAL A 113 18.07 -1.61 -7.42
N VAL A 114 18.63 -0.90 -8.41
CA VAL A 114 18.85 0.55 -8.33
C VAL A 114 17.52 1.28 -8.16
N LEU A 115 16.49 0.94 -8.94
CA LEU A 115 15.16 1.54 -8.83
C LEU A 115 14.55 1.31 -7.44
N SER A 116 14.69 0.12 -6.87
CA SER A 116 14.26 -0.17 -5.50
C SER A 116 14.99 0.71 -4.50
N ILE A 117 16.32 0.81 -4.57
CA ILE A 117 17.12 1.69 -3.69
C ILE A 117 16.67 3.15 -3.84
N VAL A 118 16.44 3.63 -5.06
CA VAL A 118 15.95 4.99 -5.32
C VAL A 118 14.57 5.20 -4.73
N ILE A 119 13.63 4.26 -4.92
CA ILE A 119 12.28 4.34 -4.33
C ILE A 119 12.39 4.43 -2.81
N TRP A 120 13.13 3.51 -2.17
CA TRP A 120 13.33 3.49 -0.72
C TRP A 120 13.94 4.79 -0.20
N THR A 121 15.05 5.25 -0.81
CA THR A 121 15.73 6.47 -0.37
C THR A 121 14.88 7.72 -0.56
N MET A 122 14.25 7.90 -1.73
CA MET A 122 13.38 9.04 -2.02
C MET A 122 12.14 9.03 -1.14
N GLY A 123 11.48 7.88 -1.01
CA GLY A 123 10.30 7.77 -0.16
C GLY A 123 10.66 8.05 1.30
N SER A 124 11.74 7.47 1.83
CA SER A 124 12.21 7.77 3.18
C SER A 124 12.51 9.25 3.34
N LEU A 125 13.13 9.92 2.37
CA LEU A 125 13.42 11.34 2.42
C LEU A 125 12.16 12.22 2.43
N VAL A 126 11.07 11.79 1.76
CA VAL A 126 9.79 12.51 1.76
C VAL A 126 9.00 12.28 3.07
N PHE A 127 9.05 11.07 3.62
CA PHE A 127 8.37 10.75 4.89
C PHE A 127 9.15 11.20 6.13
N TRP A 128 10.46 11.43 6.03
CA TRP A 128 11.31 11.87 7.12
C TRP A 128 10.95 13.28 7.68
N PRO A 129 10.68 14.30 6.85
CA PRO A 129 10.15 15.58 7.32
C PRO A 129 8.80 15.45 8.02
N ILE A 130 7.92 14.52 7.58
CA ILE A 130 6.61 14.27 8.20
C ILE A 130 6.78 13.72 9.63
N LEU A 131 7.78 12.85 9.84
CA LEU A 131 8.20 12.36 11.17
C LEU A 131 8.69 13.49 12.09
N LEU A 132 9.38 14.49 11.53
CA LEU A 132 9.99 15.60 12.27
C LEU A 132 8.99 16.74 12.57
N LEU A 133 8.00 16.97 11.70
CA LEU A 133 7.06 18.08 11.78
C LEU A 133 5.96 17.95 12.85
N GLN A 134 6.14 17.11 13.88
CA GLN A 134 5.16 16.89 14.97
C GLN A 134 3.76 16.46 14.49
N TYR A 135 3.65 15.83 13.31
CA TYR A 135 2.37 15.37 12.79
C TYR A 135 1.71 14.38 13.77
N GLY A 136 0.62 14.80 14.41
CA GLY A 136 -0.14 14.00 15.39
C GLY A 136 0.36 14.05 16.85
N VAL A 137 1.26 14.97 17.24
CA VAL A 137 1.70 15.13 18.64
C VAL A 137 1.59 16.59 19.08
N HIS A 138 0.54 16.92 19.85
CA HIS A 138 0.51 18.18 20.58
C HIS A 138 1.26 18.06 21.91
N PRO A 139 2.11 19.05 22.27
CA PRO A 139 2.91 19.01 23.49
C PRO A 139 2.09 18.90 24.78
N GLY A 140 0.82 19.34 24.79
CA GLY A 140 -0.08 19.22 25.95
C GLY A 140 -0.68 17.83 26.19
N TYR A 141 -0.58 16.89 25.24
CA TYR A 141 -1.22 15.56 25.32
C TYR A 141 -0.26 14.43 25.70
N SER A 142 1.04 14.73 25.81
CA SER A 142 2.01 13.77 26.39
C SER A 142 1.63 13.38 27.82
N GLU A 143 0.81 14.18 28.51
CA GLU A 143 0.30 13.89 29.86
C GLU A 143 -1.02 13.10 29.87
N GLN A 144 -1.68 12.90 28.72
CA GLN A 144 -2.99 12.23 28.62
C GLN A 144 -2.96 10.92 27.81
N GLY A 145 -1.79 10.48 27.34
CA GLY A 145 -1.63 9.18 26.69
C GLY A 145 -2.42 8.99 25.38
N ARG A 146 -2.79 10.08 24.69
CA ARG A 146 -3.53 10.01 23.41
C ARG A 146 -2.59 10.09 22.20
N CYS A 147 -2.81 9.22 21.20
CA CYS A 147 -2.06 9.15 19.94
C CYS A 147 -3.04 9.01 18.76
N PHE A 148 -2.60 9.33 17.53
CA PHE A 148 -3.39 9.24 16.28
C PHE A 148 -4.49 10.31 16.04
N GLU A 149 -4.40 11.48 16.69
CA GLU A 149 -5.29 12.62 16.42
C GLU A 149 -4.74 13.53 15.30
N PHE A 150 -4.73 13.05 14.06
CA PHE A 150 -4.10 13.72 12.90
C PHE A 150 -4.76 15.03 12.44
N TYR A 151 -5.91 15.41 13.00
CA TYR A 151 -6.76 16.49 12.47
C TYR A 151 -6.24 17.90 12.79
N LYS A 152 -5.41 18.08 13.83
CA LYS A 152 -5.03 19.41 14.30
C LYS A 152 -3.90 20.07 13.49
N ASP A 153 -3.12 19.29 12.73
CA ASP A 153 -2.03 19.80 11.87
C ASP A 153 -2.49 20.19 10.45
N LEU A 154 -3.74 19.90 10.08
CA LEU A 154 -4.31 20.24 8.76
C LEU A 154 -4.55 21.74 8.53
N ASN A 155 -4.20 22.61 9.48
CA ASN A 155 -4.32 24.06 9.31
C ASN A 155 -3.24 24.67 8.38
N ARG A 156 -2.28 23.87 7.91
CA ARG A 156 -1.23 24.32 6.97
C ARG A 156 -1.65 24.06 5.52
N TRP A 157 -1.77 25.12 4.73
CA TRP A 157 -2.12 25.07 3.30
C TRP A 157 -1.21 24.15 2.48
N GLU A 158 0.09 24.08 2.81
CA GLU A 158 1.06 23.21 2.14
C GLU A 158 0.70 21.72 2.27
N LEU A 159 0.23 21.30 3.45
CA LEU A 159 -0.17 19.91 3.69
C LEU A 159 -1.46 19.56 2.95
N ILE A 160 -2.40 20.51 2.86
CA ILE A 160 -3.63 20.35 2.08
C ILE A 160 -3.28 20.15 0.60
N ILE A 161 -2.45 21.02 0.02
CA ILE A 161 -2.00 20.93 -1.38
C ILE A 161 -1.31 19.59 -1.63
N LEU A 162 -0.41 19.17 -0.74
CA LEU A 162 0.28 17.88 -0.87
C LEU A 162 -0.69 16.70 -0.84
N ASN A 163 -1.68 16.69 0.07
CA ASN A 163 -2.70 15.63 0.12
C ASN A 163 -3.49 15.57 -1.19
N TYR A 164 -3.97 16.72 -1.70
CA TYR A 164 -4.69 16.78 -2.97
C TYR A 164 -3.83 16.34 -4.15
N ALA A 165 -2.59 16.81 -4.24
CA ALA A 165 -1.66 16.42 -5.29
C ALA A 165 -1.44 14.90 -5.31
N MET A 166 -1.21 14.29 -4.14
CA MET A 166 -1.04 12.83 -4.00
C MET A 166 -2.30 12.07 -4.42
N ILE A 167 -3.49 12.56 -4.03
CA ILE A 167 -4.78 11.96 -4.42
C ILE A 167 -4.95 11.99 -5.95
N VAL A 168 -4.71 13.14 -6.59
CA VAL A 168 -4.83 13.29 -8.05
C VAL A 168 -3.84 12.40 -8.79
N ILE A 169 -2.58 12.37 -8.35
CA ILE A 169 -1.54 11.53 -8.96
C ILE A 169 -1.92 10.05 -8.84
N MET A 170 -2.37 9.61 -7.67
CA MET A 170 -2.70 8.21 -7.46
C MET A 170 -3.94 7.80 -8.27
N ILE A 171 -5.03 8.56 -8.20
CA ILE A 171 -6.26 8.25 -8.94
C ILE A 171 -6.02 8.25 -10.45
N SER A 172 -5.33 9.26 -10.99
CA SER A 172 -5.02 9.33 -12.43
C SER A 172 -4.17 8.14 -12.88
N THR A 173 -3.13 7.77 -12.11
CA THR A 173 -2.29 6.61 -12.40
C THR A 173 -3.10 5.31 -12.41
N VAL A 174 -3.97 5.09 -11.40
CA VAL A 174 -4.81 3.89 -11.32
C VAL A 174 -5.76 3.79 -12.50
N VAL A 175 -6.45 4.88 -12.84
CA VAL A 175 -7.40 4.91 -13.97
C VAL A 175 -6.69 4.62 -15.29
N ILE A 176 -5.55 5.27 -15.56
CA ILE A 176 -4.80 5.05 -16.81
C ILE A 176 -4.34 3.60 -16.91
N LEU A 177 -3.74 3.04 -15.86
CA LEU A 177 -3.27 1.66 -15.86
C LEU A 177 -4.42 0.66 -15.97
N PHE A 178 -5.54 0.91 -15.31
CA PHE A 178 -6.73 0.07 -15.39
C PHE A 178 -7.27 0.03 -16.83
N LEU A 179 -7.43 1.18 -17.48
CA LEU A 179 -7.91 1.23 -18.87
C LEU A 179 -6.99 0.48 -19.84
N ILE A 180 -5.67 0.67 -19.71
CA ILE A 180 -4.69 -0.03 -20.55
C ILE A 180 -4.76 -1.55 -20.28
N GLN A 181 -4.78 -1.97 -19.01
CA GLN A 181 -4.82 -3.37 -18.62
C GLN A 181 -6.09 -4.06 -19.15
N MET A 182 -7.25 -3.41 -19.01
CA MET A 182 -8.52 -3.92 -19.53
C MET A 182 -8.49 -4.03 -21.05
N GLY A 183 -7.93 -3.05 -21.76
CA GLY A 183 -7.74 -3.11 -23.21
C GLY A 183 -6.91 -4.32 -23.65
N VAL A 184 -5.79 -4.58 -22.96
CA VAL A 184 -4.91 -5.74 -23.22
C VAL A 184 -5.64 -7.06 -22.93
N ILE A 185 -6.38 -7.15 -21.83
CA ILE A 185 -7.15 -8.35 -21.47
C ILE A 185 -8.23 -8.63 -22.52
N VAL A 186 -8.97 -7.62 -22.97
CA VAL A 186 -10.00 -7.77 -24.01
C VAL A 186 -9.38 -8.22 -25.34
N GLN A 187 -8.23 -7.68 -25.72
CA GLN A 187 -7.50 -8.12 -26.93
C GLN A 187 -7.07 -9.59 -26.83
N LEU A 188 -6.50 -9.98 -25.69
CA LEU A 188 -6.11 -11.37 -25.42
C LEU A 188 -7.31 -12.31 -25.47
N ILE A 189 -8.45 -11.89 -24.90
CA ILE A 189 -9.68 -12.68 -24.93
C ILE A 189 -10.13 -12.93 -26.37
N LYS A 190 -10.15 -11.88 -27.20
CA LYS A 190 -10.53 -11.99 -28.61
C LYS A 190 -9.57 -12.88 -29.41
N ALA A 191 -8.27 -12.82 -29.12
CA ALA A 191 -7.26 -13.55 -29.87
C ALA A 191 -7.13 -15.04 -29.46
N LEU A 192 -7.41 -15.37 -28.20
CA LEU A 192 -7.13 -16.69 -27.61
C LEU A 192 -8.40 -17.47 -27.26
N TRP A 193 -9.56 -16.98 -27.69
CA TRP A 193 -10.83 -17.69 -27.52
C TRP A 193 -10.83 -19.00 -28.31
N PRO A 194 -11.27 -20.15 -27.73
CA PRO A 194 -11.85 -20.35 -26.39
C PRO A 194 -10.84 -20.83 -25.32
N ALA A 195 -9.60 -21.16 -25.67
CA ALA A 195 -8.62 -21.80 -24.79
C ALA A 195 -7.75 -20.83 -23.96
N MET A 196 -8.27 -19.65 -23.61
CA MET A 196 -7.52 -18.53 -23.02
C MET A 196 -6.72 -18.89 -21.75
N TRP A 197 -7.30 -19.74 -20.89
CA TRP A 197 -6.68 -20.17 -19.63
C TRP A 197 -5.46 -21.07 -19.82
N ALA A 198 -5.32 -21.73 -20.98
CA ALA A 198 -4.13 -22.51 -21.31
C ALA A 198 -2.91 -21.60 -21.56
N HIS A 199 -3.13 -20.35 -21.99
CA HIS A 199 -2.08 -19.44 -22.38
C HIS A 199 -1.44 -18.73 -21.18
N GLN A 200 -0.11 -18.77 -21.11
CA GLN A 200 0.67 -18.17 -20.03
C GLN A 200 0.53 -16.64 -19.98
N ASP A 201 0.36 -15.99 -21.14
CA ASP A 201 0.23 -14.54 -21.26
C ASP A 201 -1.07 -14.03 -20.63
N TYR A 202 -2.19 -14.71 -20.88
CA TYR A 202 -3.48 -14.37 -20.27
C TYR A 202 -3.42 -14.49 -18.74
N ARG A 203 -2.92 -15.62 -18.22
CA ARG A 203 -2.76 -15.82 -16.76
C ARG A 203 -1.83 -14.78 -16.13
N ALA A 204 -0.77 -14.38 -16.83
CA ALA A 204 0.12 -13.32 -16.37
C ALA A 204 -0.59 -11.95 -16.27
N GLN A 205 -1.46 -11.62 -17.23
CA GLN A 205 -2.21 -10.36 -17.21
C GLN A 205 -3.35 -10.35 -16.18
N ILE A 206 -4.01 -11.49 -15.93
CA ILE A 206 -4.99 -11.59 -14.84
C ILE A 206 -4.31 -11.42 -13.47
N LYS A 207 -3.13 -12.03 -13.27
CA LYS A 207 -2.32 -11.82 -12.04
C LYS A 207 -1.90 -10.36 -11.86
N SER A 208 -1.64 -9.64 -12.96
CA SER A 208 -1.37 -8.19 -12.93
C SER A 208 -2.62 -7.38 -12.56
N CYS A 209 -3.79 -7.74 -13.12
CA CYS A 209 -5.07 -7.13 -12.81
C CYS A 209 -5.47 -7.29 -11.34
N PHE A 210 -5.12 -8.42 -10.72
CA PHE A 210 -5.32 -8.64 -9.28
C PHE A 210 -4.66 -7.55 -8.42
N PHE A 211 -3.42 -7.16 -8.70
CA PHE A 211 -2.76 -6.09 -7.94
C PHE A 211 -3.43 -4.72 -8.15
N LEU A 212 -3.95 -4.44 -9.36
CA LEU A 212 -4.77 -3.24 -9.60
C LEU A 212 -6.06 -3.27 -8.77
N LEU A 213 -6.73 -4.43 -8.70
CA LEU A 213 -7.93 -4.59 -7.88
C LEU A 213 -7.62 -4.36 -6.41
N VAL A 214 -6.50 -4.86 -5.90
CA VAL A 214 -6.05 -4.62 -4.52
C VAL A 214 -5.87 -3.11 -4.27
N ILE A 215 -5.24 -2.36 -5.18
CA ILE A 215 -5.12 -0.90 -5.07
C ILE A 215 -6.51 -0.24 -4.99
N VAL A 216 -7.42 -0.61 -5.90
CA VAL A 216 -8.76 -0.02 -5.98
C VAL A 216 -9.54 -0.27 -4.70
N VAL A 217 -9.52 -1.49 -4.18
CA VAL A 217 -10.30 -1.86 -2.99
C VAL A 217 -9.67 -1.30 -1.71
N CYS A 218 -8.34 -1.30 -1.59
CA CYS A 218 -7.67 -0.97 -0.33
C CYS A 218 -7.33 0.52 -0.21
N PHE A 219 -6.97 1.21 -1.29
CA PHE A 219 -6.40 2.57 -1.22
C PHE A 219 -7.39 3.65 -1.66
N ILE A 220 -8.19 3.42 -2.70
CA ILE A 220 -9.13 4.45 -3.22
C ILE A 220 -10.14 4.91 -2.16
N PRO A 221 -10.77 4.03 -1.35
CA PRO A 221 -11.76 4.48 -0.37
C PRO A 221 -11.16 5.46 0.65
N HIS A 222 -9.93 5.20 1.10
CA HIS A 222 -9.20 6.11 1.98
C HIS A 222 -8.96 7.48 1.33
N HIS A 223 -8.52 7.51 0.08
CA HIS A 223 -8.25 8.79 -0.60
C HIS A 223 -9.51 9.60 -0.92
N VAL A 224 -10.60 8.93 -1.29
CA VAL A 224 -11.90 9.60 -1.48
C VAL A 224 -12.40 10.17 -0.16
N PHE A 225 -12.33 9.38 0.92
CA PHE A 225 -12.72 9.86 2.24
C PHE A 225 -11.81 10.98 2.73
N ARG A 226 -10.51 10.95 2.40
CA ARG A 226 -9.56 12.00 2.76
C ARG A 226 -9.93 13.37 2.16
N VAL A 227 -10.48 13.40 0.94
CA VAL A 227 -11.03 14.64 0.35
C VAL A 227 -12.17 15.17 1.21
N HIS A 228 -13.14 14.30 1.53
CA HIS A 228 -14.28 14.65 2.36
C HIS A 228 -13.85 15.12 3.76
N PHE A 229 -12.85 14.46 4.36
CA PHE A 229 -12.27 14.82 5.65
C PHE A 229 -11.66 16.22 5.62
N ILE A 230 -10.86 16.55 4.60
CA ILE A 230 -10.22 17.88 4.45
C ILE A 230 -11.26 18.99 4.26
N GLN A 231 -12.40 18.69 3.64
CA GLN A 231 -13.47 19.68 3.42
C GLN A 231 -14.32 19.94 4.67
N ASN A 232 -14.52 18.92 5.52
CA ASN A 232 -15.51 18.97 6.60
C ASN A 232 -14.90 18.99 8.02
N TYR A 233 -13.57 19.11 8.14
CA TYR A 233 -12.88 19.06 9.44
C TYR A 233 -13.29 20.18 10.44
N SER A 234 -13.95 21.24 9.96
CA SER A 234 -14.38 22.39 10.77
C SER A 234 -15.81 22.31 11.31
N GLU A 235 -16.71 21.50 10.72
CA GLU A 235 -18.16 21.58 10.97
C GLU A 235 -18.79 20.36 11.67
N ILE A 236 -18.16 19.18 11.60
CA ILE A 236 -18.73 17.93 12.14
C ILE A 236 -18.16 17.63 13.53
N ASP A 237 -18.94 16.98 14.40
CA ASP A 237 -18.45 16.41 15.66
C ASP A 237 -17.15 15.63 15.40
N LYS A 238 -16.04 16.18 15.91
CA LYS A 238 -14.67 15.77 15.57
C LYS A 238 -14.44 14.29 15.87
N SER A 239 -15.21 13.71 16.79
CA SER A 239 -15.07 12.33 17.23
C SER A 239 -15.43 11.30 16.14
N GLU A 240 -16.58 11.44 15.49
CA GLU A 240 -17.04 10.50 14.44
C GLU A 240 -16.17 10.58 13.19
N LEU A 241 -15.86 11.79 12.73
CA LEU A 241 -15.07 12.00 11.53
C LEU A 241 -13.63 11.44 11.68
N VAL A 242 -13.04 11.57 12.87
CA VAL A 242 -11.76 10.95 13.22
C VAL A 242 -11.89 9.43 13.21
N LEU A 243 -12.95 8.86 13.81
CA LEU A 243 -13.16 7.40 13.80
C LEU A 243 -13.26 6.85 12.37
N TYR A 244 -14.02 7.50 11.48
CA TYR A 244 -14.11 7.09 10.09
C TYR A 244 -12.77 7.19 9.37
N ASN A 245 -12.01 8.26 9.56
CA ASN A 245 -10.65 8.38 9.00
C ASN A 245 -9.78 7.19 9.42
N GLU A 246 -9.81 6.83 10.70
CA GLU A 246 -9.05 5.69 11.23
C GLU A 246 -9.52 4.36 10.62
N ILE A 247 -10.83 4.17 10.41
CA ILE A 247 -11.38 2.98 9.73
C ILE A 247 -10.88 2.89 8.29
N PHE A 248 -10.90 3.99 7.54
CA PHE A 248 -10.41 4.02 6.16
C PHE A 248 -8.89 3.81 6.07
N VAL A 249 -8.14 4.39 7.01
CA VAL A 249 -6.70 4.11 7.15
C VAL A 249 -6.47 2.63 7.45
N ALA A 250 -7.25 2.04 8.35
CA ALA A 250 -7.16 0.62 8.67
C ALA A 250 -7.48 -0.26 7.44
N LEU A 251 -8.45 0.12 6.62
CA LEU A 251 -8.79 -0.57 5.37
C LEU A 251 -7.60 -0.68 4.42
N THR A 252 -6.71 0.32 4.39
CA THR A 252 -5.50 0.25 3.55
C THR A 252 -4.59 -0.91 3.94
N THR A 253 -4.57 -1.32 5.22
CA THR A 253 -3.76 -2.44 5.72
C THR A 253 -4.26 -3.80 5.26
N VAL A 254 -5.53 -3.90 4.82
CA VAL A 254 -6.11 -5.12 4.25
C VAL A 254 -5.36 -5.59 3.02
N CYS A 255 -4.63 -4.69 2.33
CA CYS A 255 -3.78 -5.11 1.22
C CYS A 255 -2.70 -6.14 1.64
N CYS A 256 -2.33 -6.27 2.92
CA CYS A 256 -1.41 -7.32 3.37
C CYS A 256 -1.97 -8.75 3.22
N LEU A 257 -3.28 -8.90 2.97
CA LEU A 257 -3.91 -10.18 2.66
C LEU A 257 -3.70 -10.58 1.19
N ASP A 258 -3.15 -9.70 0.35
CA ASP A 258 -2.88 -9.95 -1.06
C ASP A 258 -2.01 -11.20 -1.28
N MET A 259 -1.00 -11.42 -0.43
CA MET A 259 -0.11 -12.58 -0.50
C MET A 259 -0.85 -13.89 -0.22
N VAL A 260 -1.78 -13.89 0.75
CA VAL A 260 -2.63 -15.07 1.02
C VAL A 260 -3.53 -15.34 -0.19
N CYS A 261 -4.19 -14.31 -0.72
CA CYS A 261 -5.05 -14.43 -1.90
C CYS A 261 -4.28 -14.89 -3.15
N PHE A 262 -3.05 -14.41 -3.32
CA PHE A 262 -2.18 -14.77 -4.43
C PHE A 262 -1.74 -16.24 -4.36
N ILE A 263 -1.43 -16.75 -3.18
CA ILE A 263 -0.99 -18.14 -2.96
C ILE A 263 -2.18 -19.10 -2.96
N GLY A 264 -3.30 -18.70 -2.36
CA GLY A 264 -4.53 -19.52 -2.19
C GLY A 264 -5.26 -19.83 -3.49
N GLY A 265 -4.73 -19.44 -4.64
CA GLY A 265 -5.23 -19.89 -5.93
C GLY A 265 -6.50 -19.20 -6.41
N VAL A 266 -6.86 -18.01 -5.88
CA VAL A 266 -7.92 -17.16 -6.46
C VAL A 266 -7.59 -16.78 -7.94
N ILE A 267 -6.38 -17.06 -8.40
CA ILE A 267 -5.87 -16.75 -9.75
C ILE A 267 -5.23 -17.98 -10.43
N HIS A 268 -5.56 -19.20 -10.00
CA HIS A 268 -4.97 -20.42 -10.56
C HIS A 268 -5.88 -21.17 -11.54
#